data_AF-A0A7W8UGK2-F1
#
_entry.id   AF-A0A7W8UGK2-F1
#
_cell.length_a   1.000
_cell.length_b   1.000
_cell.length_c   1.000
_cell.angle_alpha   90.00
_cell.angle_beta   90.00
_cell.angle_gamma   90.00
#
_symmetry.space_group_name_H-M   'P 1'
#
loop_
_entity.id
_entity.type
_entity.pdbx_description
1 polymer ?
#
loop_
_entity_poly.entity_id
_entity_poly.type
_entity_poly.pdbx_seq_one_letter_code
_entity_poly.pdbx_strand_id
1 'polypeptide(L)'
;MAVLTYRNLGDGVDMSLANDIGSLFDYANFNWSSTAIAFYDDLENYAYFAGRNLSAETSHGRFKDITAGTLTNLALVEDNVVVFRVTDANISAARIADAIQTNDGASFFSLMLAGNDTVNGTRYADGLLGLAGNDTLNGDGGNDVLAGGAGADELMGGSGKDTATYVLATAGLTASLVNPDVNTGEAKGDTYTDIEGLTGSNFADRLTGDGNANAIVAGYGNDRIAGGSGDDRLAGQFGADDLFGGAGADRFRYDDLWESTVASAGRDTIFDFSGAEGDRIDLRLIDARYGTPDNQAFAFIGTAGFHGKAGELRYEKKASDTYIYADVNGDGKADFSIHLDDAVTMSKGSFFL
;
A
#
# COMPACT_ATOMS: atom_id res chain seq x y z
N MET A 1 -15.22 5.99 19.54
CA MET A 1 -13.98 5.51 18.94
C MET A 1 -14.00 4.03 19.12
N ALA A 2 -14.25 3.31 18.04
CA ALA A 2 -14.18 1.86 18.09
C ALA A 2 -12.69 1.49 18.19
N VAL A 3 -12.41 0.43 18.93
CA VAL A 3 -11.06 -0.13 19.00
C VAL A 3 -11.09 -1.50 18.35
N LEU A 4 -10.32 -1.64 17.27
CA LEU A 4 -10.08 -2.89 16.59
C LEU A 4 -8.74 -3.47 17.04
N THR A 5 -8.73 -4.76 17.37
CA THR A 5 -7.53 -5.46 17.79
C THR A 5 -7.54 -6.88 17.25
N TYR A 6 -6.43 -7.26 16.63
CA TYR A 6 -6.16 -8.61 16.20
C TYR A 6 -5.16 -9.29 17.14
N ARG A 7 -5.04 -10.61 17.05
CA ARG A 7 -4.03 -11.36 17.78
C ARG A 7 -3.03 -12.01 16.83
N ASN A 8 -1.79 -12.08 17.31
CA ASN A 8 -0.67 -12.86 16.77
C ASN A 8 -1.03 -14.35 16.62
N LEU A 9 -1.55 -14.77 15.46
CA LEU A 9 -1.85 -16.17 15.15
C LEU A 9 -0.77 -16.88 14.32
N GLY A 10 0.29 -16.18 13.93
CA GLY A 10 1.40 -16.76 13.18
C GLY A 10 1.62 -16.10 11.83
N ASP A 11 0.55 -15.49 11.30
CA ASP A 11 0.54 -14.62 10.13
C ASP A 11 0.03 -13.23 10.56
N GLY A 12 0.32 -12.21 9.76
CA GLY A 12 -0.23 -10.87 9.97
C GLY A 12 -1.67 -10.75 9.46
N VAL A 13 -2.25 -9.57 9.63
CA VAL A 13 -3.64 -9.24 9.37
C VAL A 13 -3.72 -8.47 8.07
N ASP A 14 -4.45 -8.97 7.09
CA ASP A 14 -4.72 -8.20 5.88
C ASP A 14 -6.20 -7.79 5.82
N MET A 15 -6.49 -6.57 6.26
CA MET A 15 -7.84 -6.00 6.20
C MET A 15 -8.27 -5.65 4.77
N SER A 16 -7.34 -5.57 3.81
CA SER A 16 -7.64 -5.29 2.40
C SER A 16 -8.24 -6.50 1.67
N LEU A 17 -8.15 -7.70 2.25
CA LEU A 17 -8.53 -8.97 1.64
C LEU A 17 -9.66 -9.74 2.35
N ALA A 18 -10.46 -9.12 3.23
CA ALA A 18 -11.51 -9.86 3.94
C ALA A 18 -12.62 -10.38 3.00
N ASN A 19 -12.44 -11.61 2.53
CA ASN A 19 -13.34 -12.29 1.61
C ASN A 19 -14.14 -13.42 2.26
N ASP A 20 -13.99 -13.65 3.58
CA ASP A 20 -14.62 -14.77 4.28
C ASP A 20 -15.20 -14.39 5.66
N ILE A 21 -15.88 -13.24 5.72
CA ILE A 21 -16.60 -12.83 6.93
C ILE A 21 -17.91 -13.62 7.12
N GLY A 22 -18.43 -14.25 6.07
CA GLY A 22 -19.67 -15.04 6.11
C GLY A 22 -19.60 -16.22 7.07
N SER A 23 -18.40 -16.78 7.26
CA SER A 23 -18.11 -17.82 8.23
C SER A 23 -18.51 -17.46 9.67
N LEU A 24 -18.59 -16.16 10.02
CA LEU A 24 -19.03 -15.69 11.34
C LEU A 24 -20.45 -16.13 11.71
N PHE A 25 -21.32 -16.42 10.73
CA PHE A 25 -22.69 -16.91 10.93
C PHE A 25 -22.88 -18.40 10.59
N ASP A 26 -21.85 -19.11 10.12
CA ASP A 26 -21.97 -20.50 9.64
C ASP A 26 -22.14 -21.54 10.76
N TYR A 27 -22.11 -21.09 12.01
CA TYR A 27 -22.24 -21.94 13.17
C TYR A 27 -23.68 -22.44 13.39
N ALA A 28 -23.83 -23.76 13.52
CA ALA A 28 -25.14 -24.41 13.65
C ALA A 28 -25.87 -24.09 14.97
N ASN A 29 -25.14 -23.67 16.00
CA ASN A 29 -25.66 -23.37 17.33
C ASN A 29 -25.57 -21.88 17.62
N PHE A 30 -26.66 -21.31 18.14
CA PHE A 30 -26.75 -19.90 18.42
C PHE A 30 -27.60 -19.63 19.68
N ASN A 31 -27.17 -18.67 20.49
CA ASN A 31 -27.91 -18.15 21.64
C ASN A 31 -28.01 -16.64 21.57
N TRP A 32 -29.14 -16.07 22.00
CA TRP A 32 -29.27 -14.63 22.13
C TRP A 32 -30.13 -14.13 23.27
N SER A 33 -29.88 -12.87 23.60
CA SER A 33 -30.67 -12.00 24.46
C SER A 33 -30.68 -10.59 23.87
N SER A 34 -31.37 -9.65 24.53
CA SER A 34 -31.34 -8.24 24.13
C SER A 34 -29.97 -7.56 24.30
N THR A 35 -28.97 -8.25 24.86
CA THR A 35 -27.64 -7.71 25.12
C THR A 35 -26.50 -8.50 24.49
N ALA A 36 -26.75 -9.73 24.04
CA ALA A 36 -25.72 -10.55 23.41
C ALA A 36 -26.30 -11.53 22.39
N ILE A 37 -25.52 -11.83 21.36
CA ILE A 37 -25.77 -12.79 20.29
C ILE A 37 -24.47 -13.59 20.15
N ALA A 38 -24.53 -14.91 20.26
CA ALA A 38 -23.35 -15.76 20.22
C ALA A 38 -23.60 -16.97 19.31
N PHE A 39 -22.69 -17.18 18.36
CA PHE A 39 -22.71 -18.25 17.38
C PHE A 39 -21.54 -19.19 17.66
N TYR A 40 -21.79 -20.49 17.77
CA TYR A 40 -20.83 -21.48 18.27
C TYR A 40 -20.62 -22.62 17.28
N ASP A 41 -19.37 -22.88 16.90
CA ASP A 41 -18.98 -24.18 16.34
C ASP A 41 -18.98 -25.21 17.48
N ASP A 42 -18.18 -24.87 18.49
CA ASP A 42 -17.98 -25.60 19.73
C ASP A 42 -17.78 -24.63 20.90
N LEU A 43 -17.22 -25.11 22.02
CA LEU A 43 -17.02 -24.29 23.22
C LEU A 43 -15.78 -23.38 23.13
N GLU A 44 -14.88 -23.65 22.19
CA GLU A 44 -13.59 -23.00 22.02
C GLU A 44 -13.60 -22.05 20.81
N ASN A 45 -14.50 -22.28 19.85
CA ASN A 45 -14.65 -21.58 18.58
C ASN A 45 -16.04 -20.93 18.47
N TYR A 46 -16.11 -19.60 18.60
CA TYR A 46 -17.37 -18.85 18.58
C TYR A 46 -17.22 -17.38 18.16
N ALA A 47 -18.26 -16.85 17.52
CA ALA A 47 -18.44 -15.42 17.29
C ALA A 47 -19.40 -14.82 18.34
N TYR A 48 -18.99 -13.74 18.99
CA TYR A 48 -19.72 -13.09 20.08
C TYR A 48 -19.98 -11.62 19.77
N PHE A 49 -21.26 -11.25 19.73
CA PHE A 49 -21.77 -9.91 19.49
C PHE A 49 -22.39 -9.40 20.79
N ALA A 50 -21.88 -8.31 21.36
CA ALA A 50 -22.46 -7.65 22.52
C ALA A 50 -23.08 -6.31 22.13
N GLY A 51 -24.19 -5.95 22.76
CA GLY A 51 -24.88 -4.73 22.38
C GLY A 51 -26.06 -4.34 23.25
N ARG A 52 -26.88 -3.45 22.71
CA ARG A 52 -28.08 -2.88 23.34
C ARG A 52 -29.28 -3.10 22.44
N ASN A 53 -30.38 -3.56 23.03
CA ASN A 53 -31.66 -3.81 22.34
C ASN A 53 -31.50 -4.73 21.12
N LEU A 54 -30.61 -5.73 21.22
CA LEU A 54 -30.41 -6.71 20.17
C LEU A 54 -31.69 -7.52 19.95
N SER A 55 -32.00 -7.80 18.70
CA SER A 55 -33.14 -8.61 18.29
C SER A 55 -32.71 -9.55 17.18
N ALA A 56 -32.97 -10.84 17.34
CA ALA A 56 -32.70 -11.84 16.31
C ALA A 56 -34.00 -12.53 15.87
N GLU A 57 -34.13 -12.76 14.56
CA GLU A 57 -35.19 -13.59 14.00
C GLU A 57 -34.69 -15.03 13.87
N THR A 58 -35.57 -16.00 14.16
CA THR A 58 -35.30 -17.42 13.96
C THR A 58 -36.33 -18.04 13.03
N SER A 59 -35.92 -19.01 12.23
CA SER A 59 -36.79 -19.79 11.35
C SER A 59 -36.53 -21.27 11.57
N HIS A 60 -37.57 -22.03 11.91
CA HIS A 60 -37.47 -23.48 12.17
C HIS A 60 -36.39 -23.85 13.20
N GLY A 61 -36.19 -23.01 14.22
CA GLY A 61 -35.19 -23.23 15.27
C GLY A 61 -33.75 -22.89 14.86
N ARG A 62 -33.54 -22.27 13.69
CA ARG A 62 -32.23 -21.79 13.22
C ARG A 62 -32.19 -20.26 13.21
N PHE A 63 -30.99 -19.70 13.32
CA PHE A 63 -30.77 -18.28 13.10
C PHE A 63 -31.21 -17.90 11.68
N LYS A 64 -31.88 -16.75 11.55
CA LYS A 64 -32.26 -16.18 10.26
C LYS A 64 -31.58 -14.82 10.05
N ASP A 65 -31.70 -13.92 11.02
CA ASP A 65 -31.17 -12.56 10.88
C ASP A 65 -31.04 -11.84 12.24
N ILE A 66 -30.21 -10.80 12.32
CA ILE A 66 -30.24 -9.79 13.39
C ILE A 66 -31.07 -8.61 12.88
N THR A 67 -32.25 -8.41 13.46
CA THR A 67 -33.23 -7.45 12.92
C THR A 67 -33.15 -6.07 13.54
N ALA A 68 -32.56 -5.93 14.73
CA ALA A 68 -32.43 -4.64 15.40
C ALA A 68 -31.34 -4.64 16.48
N GLY A 69 -31.05 -3.43 16.96
CA GLY A 69 -30.15 -3.17 18.08
C GLY A 69 -28.86 -2.47 17.67
N THR A 70 -28.05 -2.16 18.67
CA THR A 70 -26.76 -1.51 18.50
C THR A 70 -25.66 -2.40 19.04
N LEU A 71 -24.69 -2.73 18.19
CA LEU A 71 -23.49 -3.46 18.54
C LEU A 71 -22.52 -2.51 19.27
N THR A 72 -21.99 -2.97 20.40
CA THR A 72 -20.93 -2.30 21.16
C THR A 72 -19.62 -3.07 21.15
N ASN A 73 -19.68 -4.40 21.02
CA ASN A 73 -18.50 -5.23 20.92
C ASN A 73 -18.75 -6.39 19.96
N LEU A 74 -17.70 -6.78 19.25
CA LEU A 74 -17.63 -8.03 18.50
C LEU A 74 -16.36 -8.74 18.92
N ALA A 75 -16.41 -10.05 19.07
CA ALA A 75 -15.23 -10.88 19.22
C ALA A 75 -15.38 -12.14 18.40
N LEU A 76 -14.35 -12.51 17.66
CA LEU A 76 -14.17 -13.86 17.15
C LEU A 76 -13.19 -14.57 18.07
N VAL A 77 -13.57 -15.76 18.50
CA VAL A 77 -12.75 -16.62 19.35
C VAL A 77 -12.53 -17.93 18.62
N GLU A 78 -11.29 -18.33 18.51
CA GLU A 78 -10.87 -19.62 17.95
C GLU A 78 -9.95 -20.30 18.96
N ASP A 79 -10.11 -21.59 19.25
CA ASP A 79 -9.30 -22.33 20.23
C ASP A 79 -9.14 -21.61 21.59
N ASN A 80 -10.22 -21.01 22.12
CA ASN A 80 -10.26 -20.17 23.32
C ASN A 80 -9.41 -18.89 23.26
N VAL A 81 -9.02 -18.49 22.06
CA VAL A 81 -8.21 -17.32 21.77
C VAL A 81 -9.06 -16.28 21.05
N VAL A 82 -9.15 -15.08 21.61
CA VAL A 82 -9.76 -13.95 20.89
C VAL A 82 -8.81 -13.56 19.76
N VAL A 83 -9.22 -13.83 18.52
CA VAL A 83 -8.44 -13.59 17.31
C VAL A 83 -8.70 -12.21 16.71
N PHE A 84 -9.92 -11.74 16.90
CA PHE A 84 -10.40 -10.45 16.43
C PHE A 84 -11.34 -9.87 17.48
N ARG A 85 -11.20 -8.58 17.76
CA ARG A 85 -12.07 -7.88 18.70
C ARG A 85 -12.32 -6.45 18.24
N VAL A 86 -13.59 -6.06 18.31
CA VAL A 86 -14.05 -4.67 18.26
C VAL A 86 -14.58 -4.32 19.65
N THR A 87 -14.17 -3.18 20.22
CA THR A 87 -14.79 -2.61 21.43
C THR A 87 -15.28 -1.19 21.20
N ASP A 88 -16.19 -0.74 22.08
CA ASP A 88 -16.72 0.63 22.10
C ASP A 88 -17.37 1.07 20.78
N ALA A 89 -17.86 0.10 20.01
CA ALA A 89 -18.59 0.33 18.79
C ALA A 89 -19.95 0.99 19.05
N ASN A 90 -20.48 1.64 18.03
CA ASN A 90 -21.83 2.19 18.04
C ASN A 90 -22.52 1.95 16.69
N ILE A 91 -22.64 0.68 16.33
CA ILE A 91 -23.01 0.27 14.97
C ILE A 91 -24.38 -0.41 14.98
N SER A 92 -25.18 -0.23 13.93
CA SER A 92 -26.42 -0.98 13.77
C SER A 92 -26.13 -2.47 13.64
N ALA A 93 -26.65 -3.28 14.56
CA ALA A 93 -26.45 -4.72 14.54
C ALA A 93 -27.05 -5.37 13.27
N ALA A 94 -28.15 -4.81 12.75
CA ALA A 94 -28.76 -5.25 11.50
C ALA A 94 -27.87 -4.98 10.28
N ARG A 95 -27.18 -3.83 10.22
CA ARG A 95 -26.25 -3.53 9.11
C ARG A 95 -25.05 -4.46 9.10
N ILE A 96 -24.50 -4.78 10.27
CA ILE A 96 -23.41 -5.77 10.39
C ILE A 96 -23.89 -7.16 9.97
N ALA A 97 -25.10 -7.55 10.37
CA ALA A 97 -25.66 -8.83 9.98
C ALA A 97 -25.91 -8.95 8.47
N ASP A 98 -26.36 -7.88 7.82
CA ASP A 98 -26.51 -7.82 6.36
C ASP A 98 -25.16 -8.04 5.66
N ALA A 99 -24.12 -7.29 6.06
CA ALA A 99 -22.77 -7.43 5.49
C ALA A 99 -22.19 -8.84 5.66
N ILE A 100 -22.39 -9.47 6.82
CA ILE A 100 -21.95 -10.86 7.07
C ILE A 100 -22.73 -11.84 6.19
N GLN A 101 -24.07 -11.70 6.10
CA GLN A 101 -24.91 -12.59 5.30
C GLN A 101 -24.62 -12.51 3.80
N THR A 102 -24.25 -11.33 3.30
CA THR A 102 -23.84 -11.15 1.91
C THR A 102 -22.38 -11.48 1.67
N ASN A 103 -21.64 -11.87 2.71
CA ASN A 103 -20.18 -12.05 2.69
C ASN A 103 -19.44 -10.86 2.08
N ASP A 104 -19.88 -9.65 2.42
CA ASP A 104 -19.33 -8.39 1.93
C ASP A 104 -18.39 -7.78 2.98
N GLY A 105 -17.12 -8.23 2.96
CA GLY A 105 -16.08 -7.75 3.87
C GLY A 105 -15.82 -6.26 3.79
N ALA A 106 -15.95 -5.66 2.60
CA ALA A 106 -15.78 -4.23 2.41
C ALA A 106 -16.88 -3.44 3.15
N SER A 107 -18.14 -3.84 2.97
CA SER A 107 -19.25 -3.24 3.72
C SER A 107 -19.11 -3.46 5.23
N PHE A 108 -18.65 -4.64 5.65
CA PHE A 108 -18.43 -4.93 7.06
C PHE A 108 -17.38 -4.01 7.69
N PHE A 109 -16.22 -3.84 7.07
CA PHE A 109 -15.19 -2.94 7.59
C PHE A 109 -15.60 -1.47 7.50
N SER A 110 -16.27 -1.05 6.43
CA SER A 110 -16.84 0.30 6.33
C SER A 110 -17.85 0.62 7.43
N LEU A 111 -18.53 -0.40 7.99
CA LEU A 111 -19.40 -0.23 9.15
C LEU A 111 -18.63 -0.20 10.47
N MET A 112 -17.59 -1.03 10.59
CA MET A 112 -16.79 -1.17 11.81
C MET A 112 -15.85 -0.02 12.05
N LEU A 113 -15.29 0.53 10.98
CA LEU A 113 -14.33 1.62 10.95
C LEU A 113 -14.99 2.91 10.45
N ALA A 114 -16.11 3.24 11.10
CA ALA A 114 -16.89 4.42 10.76
C ALA A 114 -16.68 5.51 11.82
N GLY A 115 -16.04 6.60 11.41
CA GLY A 115 -15.66 7.69 12.30
C GLY A 115 -14.27 7.46 12.87
N ASN A 116 -13.95 8.16 13.96
CA ASN A 116 -12.62 8.10 14.55
C ASN A 116 -12.41 6.78 15.30
N ASP A 117 -11.42 6.00 14.91
CA ASP A 117 -11.18 4.65 15.39
C ASP A 117 -9.72 4.41 15.79
N THR A 118 -9.47 3.32 16.51
CA THR A 118 -8.13 2.84 16.84
C THR A 118 -7.98 1.43 16.32
N VAL A 119 -7.04 1.20 15.41
CA VAL A 119 -6.78 -0.10 14.80
C VAL A 119 -5.41 -0.58 15.22
N ASN A 120 -5.38 -1.73 15.89
CA ASN A 120 -4.13 -2.33 16.37
C ASN A 120 -3.85 -3.62 15.61
N GLY A 121 -2.71 -3.62 14.93
CA GLY A 121 -2.07 -4.74 14.28
C GLY A 121 -1.43 -5.71 15.27
N THR A 122 -0.41 -6.38 14.78
CA THR A 122 0.20 -7.59 15.31
C THR A 122 1.72 -7.46 15.21
N ARG A 123 2.48 -8.48 15.63
CA ARG A 123 3.95 -8.49 15.46
C ARG A 123 4.42 -8.95 14.07
N TYR A 124 3.48 -9.10 13.15
CA TYR A 124 3.68 -9.59 11.79
C TYR A 124 3.18 -8.55 10.79
N ALA A 125 3.58 -8.69 9.52
CA ALA A 125 3.18 -7.76 8.47
C ALA A 125 1.66 -7.66 8.29
N ASP A 126 1.10 -6.48 8.55
CA ASP A 126 -0.32 -6.19 8.51
C ASP A 126 -0.70 -5.18 7.40
N GLY A 127 -1.89 -5.32 6.84
CA GLY A 127 -2.61 -4.30 6.07
C GLY A 127 -3.74 -3.72 6.92
N LEU A 128 -3.57 -2.48 7.39
CA LEU A 128 -4.51 -1.79 8.29
C LEU A 128 -5.26 -0.68 7.54
N LEU A 129 -6.56 -0.53 7.85
CA LEU A 129 -7.44 0.48 7.28
C LEU A 129 -8.07 1.33 8.39
N GLY A 130 -8.08 2.65 8.26
CA GLY A 130 -8.86 3.59 9.09
C GLY A 130 -10.17 4.01 8.43
N LEU A 131 -10.15 4.20 7.12
CA LEU A 131 -11.25 4.64 6.26
C LEU A 131 -11.65 6.11 6.46
N ALA A 132 -12.56 6.42 7.38
CA ALA A 132 -13.14 7.76 7.45
C ALA A 132 -13.29 8.20 8.89
N GLY A 133 -12.69 9.33 9.24
CA GLY A 133 -12.56 9.77 10.63
C GLY A 133 -11.12 10.12 10.92
N ASN A 134 -10.83 10.60 12.12
CA ASN A 134 -9.45 10.76 12.56
C ASN A 134 -9.05 9.50 13.31
N ASP A 135 -8.23 8.69 12.68
CA ASP A 135 -7.93 7.33 13.12
C ASP A 135 -6.53 7.21 13.70
N THR A 136 -6.34 6.22 14.57
CA THR A 136 -5.04 5.81 15.08
C THR A 136 -4.75 4.39 14.61
N LEU A 137 -3.77 4.21 13.72
CA LEU A 137 -3.34 2.91 13.21
C LEU A 137 -1.99 2.54 13.83
N ASN A 138 -1.95 1.41 14.55
CA ASN A 138 -0.75 0.86 15.20
C ASN A 138 -0.33 -0.43 14.51
N GLY A 139 0.79 -0.45 13.80
CA GLY A 139 1.37 -1.65 13.18
C GLY A 139 1.98 -2.63 14.17
N ASP A 140 2.61 -2.14 15.25
CA ASP A 140 3.37 -2.92 16.25
C ASP A 140 4.68 -3.50 15.68
N GLY A 141 4.66 -4.61 14.95
CA GLY A 141 5.87 -5.09 14.29
C GLY A 141 5.58 -5.87 13.04
N GLY A 142 6.57 -5.99 12.16
CA GLY A 142 6.32 -6.50 10.82
C GLY A 142 6.63 -5.42 9.79
N ASN A 143 6.26 -5.67 8.55
CA ASN A 143 6.34 -4.65 7.52
C ASN A 143 4.90 -4.32 7.13
N ASP A 144 4.38 -3.24 7.68
CA ASP A 144 2.97 -2.94 7.69
C ASP A 144 2.60 -1.96 6.58
N VAL A 145 1.37 -2.05 6.10
CA VAL A 145 0.77 -1.14 5.13
C VAL A 145 -0.44 -0.48 5.78
N LEU A 146 -0.33 0.82 6.06
CA LEU A 146 -1.32 1.59 6.82
C LEU A 146 -2.04 2.57 5.89
N ALA A 147 -3.35 2.39 5.71
CA ALA A 147 -4.21 3.33 4.99
C ALA A 147 -5.12 4.06 5.98
N GLY A 148 -4.75 5.28 6.39
CA GLY A 148 -5.58 6.11 7.26
C GLY A 148 -6.93 6.43 6.61
N GLY A 149 -6.87 6.98 5.39
CA GLY A 149 -8.05 7.32 4.61
C GLY A 149 -8.40 8.80 4.77
N ALA A 150 -9.68 9.11 4.89
CA ALA A 150 -10.14 10.49 5.01
C ALA A 150 -10.16 10.93 6.47
N GLY A 151 -9.25 11.81 6.85
CA GLY A 151 -9.10 12.18 8.25
C GLY A 151 -7.90 13.05 8.50
N ALA A 152 -7.62 13.28 9.78
CA ALA A 152 -6.28 13.60 10.23
C ALA A 152 -5.83 12.44 11.11
N ASP A 153 -5.00 11.56 10.57
CA ASP A 153 -4.73 10.25 11.13
C ASP A 153 -3.38 10.16 11.82
N GLU A 154 -3.24 9.25 12.78
CA GLU A 154 -1.99 8.90 13.43
C GLU A 154 -1.56 7.52 12.95
N LEU A 155 -0.54 7.49 12.08
CA LEU A 155 -0.01 6.27 11.49
C LEU A 155 1.30 5.90 12.20
N MET A 156 1.26 4.86 13.03
CA MET A 156 2.40 4.34 13.78
C MET A 156 2.78 2.97 13.23
N GLY A 157 3.88 2.87 12.47
CA GLY A 157 4.34 1.61 11.89
C GLY A 157 4.90 0.66 12.94
N GLY A 158 5.86 1.15 13.72
CA GLY A 158 6.48 0.38 14.79
C GLY A 158 7.76 -0.29 14.29
N SER A 159 7.88 -1.60 14.45
CA SER A 159 9.14 -2.29 14.14
C SER A 159 9.12 -2.99 12.78
N GLY A 160 9.83 -2.42 11.81
CA GLY A 160 10.17 -3.10 10.56
C GLY A 160 10.34 -2.12 9.42
N LYS A 161 9.56 -2.28 8.35
CA LYS A 161 9.55 -1.36 7.21
C LYS A 161 8.11 -1.08 6.83
N ASP A 162 7.63 0.04 7.32
CA ASP A 162 6.20 0.33 7.33
C ASP A 162 5.87 1.40 6.31
N THR A 163 4.70 1.28 5.68
CA THR A 163 4.30 2.09 4.53
C THR A 163 2.96 2.75 4.80
N ALA A 164 2.92 4.08 4.77
CA ALA A 164 1.66 4.80 4.66
C ALA A 164 1.20 4.78 3.19
N THR A 165 -0.04 4.35 2.93
CA THR A 165 -0.58 4.20 1.57
C THR A 165 -1.81 5.06 1.34
N TYR A 166 -1.87 5.65 0.15
CA TYR A 166 -3.00 6.45 -0.34
C TYR A 166 -3.58 5.89 -1.65
N VAL A 167 -3.42 4.58 -1.87
CA VAL A 167 -3.92 3.90 -3.08
C VAL A 167 -5.44 4.05 -3.27
N LEU A 168 -6.18 4.27 -2.18
CA LEU A 168 -7.63 4.49 -2.18
C LEU A 168 -8.03 5.95 -2.42
N ALA A 169 -7.07 6.88 -2.46
CA ALA A 169 -7.35 8.29 -2.63
C ALA A 169 -8.02 8.56 -3.98
N THR A 170 -9.02 9.43 -3.92
CA THR A 170 -9.88 9.76 -5.09
C THR A 170 -9.40 10.96 -5.89
N ALA A 171 -8.27 11.55 -5.51
CA ALA A 171 -7.58 12.65 -6.19
C ALA A 171 -6.10 12.67 -5.80
N GLY A 172 -5.28 13.38 -6.58
CA GLY A 172 -3.85 13.55 -6.29
C GLY A 172 -3.62 14.39 -5.04
N LEU A 173 -2.53 14.12 -4.33
CA LEU A 173 -2.23 14.66 -3.01
C LEU A 173 -0.76 15.02 -2.82
N THR A 174 -0.48 15.63 -1.66
CA THR A 174 0.88 15.82 -1.15
C THR A 174 1.01 15.01 0.13
N ALA A 175 2.01 14.14 0.21
CA ALA A 175 2.37 13.42 1.42
C ALA A 175 3.88 13.58 1.69
N SER A 176 4.23 14.02 2.90
CA SER A 176 5.60 14.25 3.33
C SER A 176 5.83 13.64 4.71
N LEU A 177 6.78 12.70 4.80
CA LEU A 177 7.22 12.13 6.08
C LEU A 177 8.00 13.15 6.91
N VAL A 178 8.87 13.95 6.27
CA VAL A 178 9.68 14.98 6.94
C VAL A 178 8.88 16.21 7.40
N ASN A 179 7.80 16.55 6.70
CA ASN A 179 7.02 17.76 6.97
C ASN A 179 5.51 17.52 6.75
N PRO A 180 4.85 16.77 7.65
CA PRO A 180 3.43 16.43 7.50
C PRO A 180 2.49 17.65 7.45
N ASP A 181 2.91 18.81 7.97
CA ASP A 181 2.12 20.04 7.95
C ASP A 181 1.78 20.53 6.52
N VAL A 182 2.55 20.11 5.49
CA VAL A 182 2.27 20.48 4.10
C VAL A 182 1.36 19.50 3.37
N ASN A 183 0.93 18.43 4.04
CA ASN A 183 0.13 17.40 3.41
C ASN A 183 -1.24 17.92 2.96
N THR A 184 -1.77 17.30 1.91
CA THR A 184 -3.07 17.65 1.31
C THR A 184 -3.86 16.39 0.97
N GLY A 185 -5.10 16.55 0.51
CA GLY A 185 -5.95 15.40 0.18
C GLY A 185 -6.23 14.54 1.40
N GLU A 186 -6.16 13.22 1.22
CA GLU A 186 -6.33 12.23 2.30
C GLU A 186 -5.17 12.28 3.31
N ALA A 187 -3.96 12.68 2.90
CA ALA A 187 -2.82 12.81 3.83
C ALA A 187 -2.91 14.01 4.79
N LYS A 188 -3.96 14.84 4.68
CA LYS A 188 -4.00 16.17 5.31
C LYS A 188 -4.22 16.08 6.82
N GLY A 189 -3.17 16.42 7.56
CA GLY A 189 -3.20 16.41 9.02
C GLY A 189 -2.74 15.08 9.60
N ASP A 190 -2.36 14.13 8.74
CA ASP A 190 -1.75 12.89 9.14
C ASP A 190 -0.42 13.12 9.83
N THR A 191 -0.11 12.24 10.76
CA THR A 191 1.16 12.17 11.47
C THR A 191 1.74 10.78 11.31
N TYR A 192 3.08 10.72 11.19
CA TYR A 192 3.80 9.48 10.93
C TYR A 192 4.81 9.24 12.03
N THR A 193 4.80 8.03 12.59
CA THR A 193 5.81 7.55 13.53
C THR A 193 6.30 6.20 13.05
N ASP A 194 7.62 6.05 12.93
CA ASP A 194 8.26 4.82 12.46
C ASP A 194 7.63 4.34 11.11
N ILE A 195 7.56 5.25 10.14
CA ILE A 195 7.11 4.98 8.77
C ILE A 195 8.27 5.28 7.83
N GLU A 196 8.69 4.30 7.05
CA GLU A 196 9.77 4.44 6.07
C GLU A 196 9.27 4.45 4.63
N GLY A 197 7.98 4.18 4.39
CA GLY A 197 7.40 4.04 3.07
C GLY A 197 6.24 4.98 2.78
N LEU A 198 6.13 5.38 1.52
CA LEU A 198 4.95 6.06 0.97
C LEU A 198 4.48 5.35 -0.30
N THR A 199 3.19 5.05 -0.36
CA THR A 199 2.52 4.67 -1.61
C THR A 199 1.51 5.75 -1.99
N GLY A 200 1.63 6.32 -3.17
CA GLY A 200 0.69 7.31 -3.70
C GLY A 200 -0.62 6.71 -4.20
N SER A 201 -1.33 7.51 -4.98
CA SER A 201 -2.66 7.28 -5.51
C SER A 201 -2.59 6.89 -7.00
N ASN A 202 -3.75 6.93 -7.68
CA ASN A 202 -3.82 6.76 -9.14
C ASN A 202 -3.82 8.12 -9.89
N PHE A 203 -3.39 9.19 -9.22
CA PHE A 203 -3.39 10.56 -9.72
C PHE A 203 -2.04 11.22 -9.49
N ALA A 204 -1.83 12.38 -10.12
CA ALA A 204 -0.60 13.15 -9.96
C ALA A 204 -0.36 13.57 -8.50
N ASP A 205 0.65 12.96 -7.88
CA ASP A 205 1.01 13.09 -6.49
C ASP A 205 2.34 13.83 -6.27
N ARG A 206 2.51 14.36 -5.07
CA ARG A 206 3.79 14.88 -4.58
C ARG A 206 4.17 14.14 -3.31
N LEU A 207 5.15 13.24 -3.42
CA LEU A 207 5.60 12.38 -2.33
C LEU A 207 6.99 12.81 -1.86
N THR A 208 7.20 12.88 -0.55
CA THR A 208 8.48 13.28 0.04
C THR A 208 8.82 12.40 1.23
N GLY A 209 9.96 11.71 1.18
CA GLY A 209 10.50 10.93 2.28
C GLY A 209 11.05 11.81 3.41
N ASP A 210 11.95 11.25 4.20
CA ASP A 210 12.61 11.89 5.32
C ASP A 210 14.14 11.78 5.26
N GLY A 211 14.79 11.70 6.42
CA GLY A 211 16.25 11.57 6.50
C GLY A 211 16.72 10.12 6.62
N ASN A 212 15.79 9.15 6.56
CA ASN A 212 16.05 7.73 6.63
C ASN A 212 15.97 7.10 5.24
N ALA A 213 16.33 5.82 5.12
CA ALA A 213 16.17 5.11 3.85
C ALA A 213 14.69 4.82 3.57
N ASN A 214 14.09 5.55 2.63
CA ASN A 214 12.68 5.45 2.30
C ASN A 214 12.39 4.53 1.10
N ALA A 215 11.18 3.99 1.06
CA ALA A 215 10.63 3.29 -0.10
C ALA A 215 9.38 4.01 -0.61
N ILE A 216 9.48 4.67 -1.76
CA ILE A 216 8.41 5.49 -2.31
C ILE A 216 7.96 4.94 -3.66
N VAL A 217 6.66 4.66 -3.77
CA VAL A 217 6.00 4.19 -4.99
C VAL A 217 4.86 5.17 -5.29
N ALA A 218 4.89 5.87 -6.42
CA ALA A 218 3.92 6.92 -6.67
C ALA A 218 2.59 6.41 -7.24
N GLY A 219 2.62 5.55 -8.26
CA GLY A 219 1.43 4.84 -8.73
C GLY A 219 1.08 5.17 -10.17
N TYR A 220 -0.11 5.73 -10.42
CA TYR A 220 -0.42 6.26 -11.74
C TYR A 220 -0.49 7.77 -11.66
N GLY A 221 -0.13 8.46 -12.73
CA GLY A 221 -0.20 9.91 -12.75
C GLY A 221 1.12 10.48 -13.23
N ASN A 222 1.26 11.80 -13.21
CA ASN A 222 2.57 12.41 -13.42
C ASN A 222 3.02 12.89 -12.05
N ASP A 223 3.86 12.10 -11.42
CA ASP A 223 4.16 12.22 -10.02
C ASP A 223 5.46 12.98 -9.79
N ARG A 224 5.60 13.50 -8.58
CA ARG A 224 6.84 14.11 -8.13
C ARG A 224 7.30 13.49 -6.83
N ILE A 225 8.44 12.82 -6.88
CA ILE A 225 9.01 12.08 -5.76
C ILE A 225 10.31 12.76 -5.32
N ALA A 226 10.44 12.99 -4.02
CA ALA A 226 11.70 13.36 -3.39
C ALA A 226 12.04 12.35 -2.29
N GLY A 227 13.14 11.61 -2.43
CA GLY A 227 13.62 10.66 -1.43
C GLY A 227 14.01 11.39 -0.15
N GLY A 228 15.02 12.25 -0.22
CA GLY A 228 15.42 13.11 0.88
C GLY A 228 16.88 12.91 1.22
N SER A 229 17.17 12.41 2.41
CA SER A 229 18.51 11.90 2.73
C SER A 229 18.39 10.43 3.10
N GLY A 230 19.44 9.66 2.89
CA GLY A 230 19.39 8.21 3.11
C GLY A 230 19.48 7.48 1.77
N ASP A 231 19.50 6.14 1.84
CA ASP A 231 19.60 5.32 0.62
C ASP A 231 18.19 4.92 0.17
N ASP A 232 17.59 5.74 -0.70
CA ASP A 232 16.17 5.66 -1.03
C ASP A 232 15.88 4.69 -2.18
N ARG A 233 14.65 4.19 -2.23
CA ARG A 233 14.11 3.40 -3.35
C ARG A 233 12.88 4.09 -3.89
N LEU A 234 12.99 4.62 -5.10
CA LEU A 234 11.97 5.44 -5.74
C LEU A 234 11.45 4.74 -6.99
N ALA A 235 10.14 4.61 -7.11
CA ALA A 235 9.45 4.12 -8.30
C ALA A 235 8.33 5.09 -8.67
N GLY A 236 8.47 5.75 -9.83
CA GLY A 236 7.43 6.58 -10.42
C GLY A 236 6.19 5.77 -10.78
N GLN A 237 6.42 4.57 -11.32
CA GLN A 237 5.41 3.72 -11.94
C GLN A 237 4.88 4.36 -13.24
N PHE A 238 3.57 4.43 -13.48
CA PHE A 238 3.05 4.83 -14.78
C PHE A 238 2.85 6.34 -14.86
N GLY A 239 3.66 7.02 -15.68
CA GLY A 239 3.60 8.47 -15.70
C GLY A 239 4.62 9.13 -16.60
N ALA A 240 4.67 10.46 -16.51
CA ALA A 240 5.93 11.17 -16.71
C ALA A 240 6.32 11.74 -15.36
N ASP A 241 7.23 11.05 -14.69
CA ASP A 241 7.53 11.31 -13.28
C ASP A 241 8.80 12.13 -13.09
N ASP A 242 8.73 13.00 -12.09
CA ASP A 242 9.80 13.87 -11.63
C ASP A 242 10.47 13.24 -10.39
N LEU A 243 11.65 12.65 -10.56
CA LEU A 243 12.35 11.90 -9.51
C LEU A 243 13.56 12.66 -8.97
N PHE A 244 13.62 12.79 -7.64
CA PHE A 244 14.74 13.38 -6.90
C PHE A 244 15.18 12.37 -5.83
N GLY A 245 16.37 11.81 -5.96
CA GLY A 245 16.96 10.92 -4.95
C GLY A 245 17.26 11.70 -3.67
N GLY A 246 17.93 12.84 -3.83
CA GLY A 246 18.48 13.61 -2.74
C GLY A 246 19.89 13.15 -2.39
N ALA A 247 20.21 13.02 -1.10
CA ALA A 247 21.54 12.67 -0.64
C ALA A 247 21.60 11.22 -0.16
N GLY A 248 22.45 10.41 -0.79
CA GLY A 248 22.65 9.02 -0.40
C GLY A 248 22.88 8.15 -1.63
N ALA A 249 22.89 6.83 -1.45
CA ALA A 249 23.00 5.90 -2.57
C ALA A 249 21.60 5.46 -3.03
N ASP A 250 21.00 6.24 -3.92
CA ASP A 250 19.59 6.09 -4.27
C ASP A 250 19.36 5.09 -5.40
N ARG A 251 18.16 4.52 -5.41
CA ARG A 251 17.72 3.56 -6.42
C ARG A 251 16.44 4.03 -7.09
N PHE A 252 16.56 4.32 -8.38
CA PHE A 252 15.44 4.62 -9.26
C PHE A 252 15.01 3.34 -9.98
N ARG A 253 13.87 2.78 -9.60
CA ARG A 253 13.38 1.46 -10.03
C ARG A 253 12.34 1.59 -11.14
N TYR A 254 12.47 0.71 -12.13
CA TYR A 254 11.49 0.52 -13.20
C TYR A 254 11.22 -0.97 -13.38
N ASP A 255 9.94 -1.33 -13.42
CA ASP A 255 9.43 -2.70 -13.46
C ASP A 255 8.75 -3.05 -14.78
N ASP A 256 8.31 -2.04 -15.53
CA ASP A 256 7.66 -2.23 -16.83
C ASP A 256 8.18 -1.22 -17.87
N LEU A 257 8.12 -1.60 -19.15
CA LEU A 257 8.54 -0.75 -20.27
C LEU A 257 7.66 0.49 -20.43
N TRP A 258 6.41 0.40 -19.97
CA TRP A 258 5.43 1.47 -20.09
C TRP A 258 5.48 2.47 -18.94
N GLU A 259 6.30 2.23 -17.93
CA GLU A 259 6.54 3.19 -16.84
C GLU A 259 7.29 4.42 -17.37
N SER A 260 8.21 4.26 -18.32
CA SER A 260 8.86 5.40 -18.97
C SER A 260 9.07 5.22 -20.48
N THR A 261 8.34 6.01 -21.24
CA THR A 261 8.26 5.94 -22.70
C THR A 261 9.35 6.74 -23.41
N VAL A 262 9.58 6.43 -24.69
CA VAL A 262 10.49 7.22 -25.54
C VAL A 262 9.93 8.59 -25.89
N ALA A 263 8.61 8.80 -25.82
CA ALA A 263 8.00 10.10 -26.05
C ALA A 263 8.14 10.96 -24.79
N SER A 264 8.38 12.27 -24.92
CA SER A 264 8.55 13.14 -23.76
C SER A 264 7.30 13.29 -22.87
N ALA A 265 6.12 12.90 -23.37
CA ALA A 265 4.86 13.07 -22.64
C ALA A 265 4.63 12.04 -21.54
N GLY A 266 5.37 10.92 -21.56
CA GLY A 266 5.28 9.84 -20.58
C GLY A 266 6.67 9.32 -20.26
N ARG A 267 7.67 10.20 -20.15
CA ARG A 267 9.06 9.82 -19.88
C ARG A 267 9.46 10.42 -18.56
N ASP A 268 10.05 9.58 -17.73
CA ASP A 268 10.53 9.98 -16.42
C ASP A 268 11.83 10.76 -16.53
N THR A 269 11.98 11.71 -15.60
CA THR A 269 13.17 12.51 -15.43
C THR A 269 13.71 12.36 -14.03
N ILE A 270 14.97 11.96 -13.92
CA ILE A 270 15.74 11.99 -12.68
C ILE A 270 16.55 13.28 -12.65
N PHE A 271 16.35 14.12 -11.64
CA PHE A 271 16.88 15.48 -11.61
C PHE A 271 18.23 15.65 -10.92
N ASP A 272 18.65 14.68 -10.11
CA ASP A 272 19.82 14.81 -9.23
C ASP A 272 20.70 13.55 -9.21
N PHE A 273 20.66 12.73 -10.27
CA PHE A 273 21.40 11.48 -10.33
C PHE A 273 22.91 11.67 -10.08
N SER A 274 23.41 11.04 -9.01
CA SER A 274 24.77 11.17 -8.52
C SER A 274 25.45 9.80 -8.39
N GLY A 275 26.13 9.38 -9.45
CA GLY A 275 26.95 8.17 -9.40
C GLY A 275 28.12 8.23 -8.39
N ALA A 276 28.43 9.42 -7.87
CA ALA A 276 29.45 9.63 -6.82
C ALA A 276 28.90 9.33 -5.42
N GLU A 277 27.61 9.62 -5.16
CA GLU A 277 26.93 9.31 -3.90
C GLU A 277 26.46 7.85 -3.86
N GLY A 278 26.26 7.23 -5.03
CA GLY A 278 26.07 5.79 -5.14
C GLY A 278 24.91 5.40 -6.02
N ASP A 279 24.24 6.37 -6.64
CA ASP A 279 22.99 6.18 -7.34
C ASP A 279 23.04 5.12 -8.44
N ARG A 280 21.91 4.45 -8.57
CA ARG A 280 21.69 3.36 -9.51
C ARG A 280 20.28 3.40 -10.08
N ILE A 281 20.17 3.06 -11.36
CA ILE A 281 18.90 2.78 -12.01
C ILE A 281 18.69 1.26 -11.98
N ASP A 282 17.59 0.78 -11.40
CA ASP A 282 17.25 -0.64 -11.31
C ASP A 282 16.28 -1.02 -12.42
N LEU A 283 16.76 -1.82 -13.37
CA LEU A 283 15.99 -2.31 -14.53
C LEU A 283 15.81 -3.83 -14.48
N ARG A 284 16.13 -4.49 -13.36
CA ARG A 284 16.14 -5.96 -13.25
C ARG A 284 14.76 -6.58 -13.41
N LEU A 285 13.69 -5.81 -13.26
CA LEU A 285 12.32 -6.32 -13.35
C LEU A 285 11.70 -6.15 -14.74
N ILE A 286 12.34 -5.36 -15.61
CA ILE A 286 11.98 -5.29 -17.02
C ILE A 286 12.63 -6.46 -17.76
N ASP A 287 11.81 -7.26 -18.43
CA ASP A 287 12.30 -8.28 -19.35
C ASP A 287 12.92 -7.62 -20.60
N ALA A 288 14.25 -7.69 -20.68
CA ALA A 288 14.99 -7.07 -21.76
C ALA A 288 14.74 -7.72 -23.13
N ARG A 289 14.17 -8.93 -23.21
CA ARG A 289 13.98 -9.63 -24.49
C ARG A 289 12.58 -10.22 -24.62
N TYR A 290 11.73 -9.47 -25.31
CA TYR A 290 10.35 -9.90 -25.51
C TYR A 290 10.26 -11.24 -26.28
N GLY A 291 9.47 -12.17 -25.74
CA GLY A 291 9.20 -13.46 -26.37
C GLY A 291 10.25 -14.54 -26.14
N THR A 292 11.28 -14.27 -25.33
CA THR A 292 12.10 -15.33 -24.74
C THR A 292 11.54 -15.74 -23.37
N PRO A 293 11.57 -17.05 -23.01
CA PRO A 293 11.14 -17.47 -21.68
C PRO A 293 12.03 -16.89 -20.58
N ASP A 294 11.45 -16.67 -19.40
CA ASP A 294 12.07 -16.07 -18.21
C ASP A 294 12.35 -14.57 -18.35
N ASN A 295 12.83 -13.92 -17.29
CA ASN A 295 13.22 -12.50 -17.32
C ASN A 295 14.69 -12.37 -17.75
N GLN A 296 14.97 -11.60 -18.81
CA GLN A 296 16.32 -11.36 -19.31
C GLN A 296 16.90 -10.03 -18.86
N ALA A 297 18.17 -10.06 -18.45
CA ALA A 297 18.96 -8.86 -18.19
C ALA A 297 19.31 -8.09 -19.47
N PHE A 298 19.37 -6.76 -19.36
CA PHE A 298 19.89 -5.90 -20.42
C PHE A 298 21.41 -6.06 -20.62
N ALA A 299 21.85 -5.85 -21.85
CA ALA A 299 23.25 -5.74 -22.24
C ALA A 299 23.63 -4.26 -22.45
N PHE A 300 24.39 -3.69 -21.51
CA PHE A 300 24.88 -2.31 -21.64
C PHE A 300 25.99 -2.19 -22.71
N ILE A 301 25.74 -1.38 -23.75
CA ILE A 301 26.65 -1.16 -24.89
C ILE A 301 27.32 0.23 -24.89
N GLY A 302 27.12 1.03 -23.84
CA GLY A 302 27.70 2.37 -23.74
C GLY A 302 27.01 3.39 -24.65
N THR A 303 27.78 4.11 -25.46
CA THR A 303 27.26 5.16 -26.36
C THR A 303 27.08 4.69 -27.81
N ALA A 304 27.41 3.43 -28.13
CA ALA A 304 27.21 2.86 -29.45
C ALA A 304 25.72 2.90 -29.83
N GLY A 305 25.43 3.04 -31.13
CA GLY A 305 24.08 2.84 -31.64
C GLY A 305 23.64 1.38 -31.48
N PHE A 306 22.33 1.14 -31.46
CA PHE A 306 21.79 -0.22 -31.41
C PHE A 306 22.25 -1.04 -32.62
N HIS A 307 22.51 -2.32 -32.39
CA HIS A 307 22.92 -3.29 -33.39
C HIS A 307 21.75 -4.12 -33.93
N GLY A 308 20.51 -3.82 -33.52
CA GLY A 308 19.32 -4.61 -33.84
C GLY A 308 19.29 -5.93 -33.10
N LYS A 309 19.67 -5.91 -31.82
CA LYS A 309 19.59 -7.05 -30.91
C LYS A 309 18.71 -6.67 -29.73
N ALA A 310 17.72 -7.51 -29.45
CA ALA A 310 16.88 -7.35 -28.28
C ALA A 310 17.72 -7.37 -27.00
N GLY A 311 17.35 -6.51 -26.06
CA GLY A 311 17.95 -6.33 -24.75
C GLY A 311 19.16 -5.42 -24.73
N GLU A 312 19.39 -4.61 -25.76
CA GLU A 312 20.49 -3.63 -25.74
C GLU A 312 20.09 -2.38 -24.94
N LEU A 313 20.99 -1.93 -24.07
CA LEU A 313 20.85 -0.71 -23.27
C LEU A 313 22.01 0.24 -23.58
N ARG A 314 21.69 1.49 -23.90
CA ARG A 314 22.67 2.52 -24.24
C ARG A 314 22.33 3.85 -23.58
N TYR A 315 23.26 4.79 -23.63
CA TYR A 315 22.99 6.17 -23.24
C TYR A 315 23.54 7.18 -24.27
N GLU A 316 22.97 8.37 -24.25
CA GLU A 316 23.40 9.56 -24.99
C GLU A 316 23.56 10.73 -24.03
N LYS A 317 24.79 11.20 -23.85
CA LYS A 317 25.10 12.39 -23.06
C LYS A 317 25.11 13.63 -23.95
N LYS A 318 24.32 14.64 -23.58
CA LYS A 318 24.24 15.97 -24.19
C LYS A 318 24.94 17.00 -23.29
N ALA A 319 24.73 18.29 -23.58
CA ALA A 319 25.40 19.38 -22.87
C ALA A 319 24.91 19.55 -21.44
N SER A 320 23.59 19.43 -21.22
CA SER A 320 22.92 19.50 -19.92
C SER A 320 22.21 18.22 -19.53
N ASP A 321 22.05 17.27 -20.45
CA ASP A 321 21.13 16.14 -20.27
C ASP A 321 21.83 14.82 -20.54
N THR A 322 21.31 13.73 -19.98
CA THR A 322 21.65 12.37 -20.41
C THR A 322 20.37 11.58 -20.65
N TYR A 323 20.31 10.88 -21.78
CA TYR A 323 19.19 9.98 -22.09
C TYR A 323 19.66 8.53 -22.07
N ILE A 324 18.95 7.68 -21.35
CA ILE A 324 19.09 6.23 -21.42
C ILE A 324 18.04 5.70 -22.39
N TYR A 325 18.40 4.70 -23.19
CA TYR A 325 17.52 4.04 -24.15
C TYR A 325 17.71 2.53 -24.10
N ALA A 326 16.61 1.79 -24.20
CA ALA A 326 16.63 0.34 -24.33
C ALA A 326 15.85 -0.12 -25.57
N ASP A 327 16.39 -1.12 -26.29
CA ASP A 327 15.76 -1.83 -27.41
C ASP A 327 15.45 -3.26 -26.92
N VAL A 328 14.18 -3.59 -26.71
CA VAL A 328 13.76 -4.91 -26.18
C VAL A 328 13.24 -5.86 -27.25
N ASN A 329 12.90 -5.36 -28.43
CA ASN A 329 12.35 -6.17 -29.53
C ASN A 329 13.38 -6.47 -30.63
N GLY A 330 14.53 -5.80 -30.60
CA GLY A 330 15.65 -5.98 -31.52
C GLY A 330 15.48 -5.30 -32.88
N ASP A 331 14.57 -4.34 -33.03
CA ASP A 331 14.37 -3.60 -34.28
C ASP A 331 15.39 -2.46 -34.49
N GLY A 332 16.28 -2.22 -33.51
CA GLY A 332 17.27 -1.17 -33.54
C GLY A 332 16.74 0.21 -33.14
N LYS A 333 15.54 0.29 -32.58
CA LYS A 333 14.94 1.52 -32.02
C LYS A 333 14.74 1.37 -30.53
N ALA A 334 14.64 2.51 -29.86
CA ALA A 334 14.31 2.53 -28.44
C ALA A 334 12.83 2.20 -28.26
N ASP A 335 12.55 1.35 -27.27
CA ASP A 335 11.22 1.01 -26.76
C ASP A 335 10.96 1.67 -25.40
N PHE A 336 12.03 1.95 -24.65
CA PHE A 336 12.03 2.54 -23.31
C PHE A 336 13.08 3.66 -23.24
N SER A 337 12.82 4.71 -22.46
CA SER A 337 13.79 5.79 -22.25
C SER A 337 13.69 6.39 -20.86
N ILE A 338 14.82 6.80 -20.28
CA ILE A 338 14.87 7.61 -19.05
C ILE A 338 15.66 8.89 -19.38
N HIS A 339 15.24 10.01 -18.83
CA HIS A 339 15.98 11.27 -18.87
C HIS A 339 16.67 11.54 -17.54
N LEU A 340 17.92 11.98 -17.58
CA LEU A 340 18.62 12.61 -16.47
C LEU A 340 18.78 14.10 -16.81
N ASP A 341 18.33 14.99 -15.93
CA ASP A 341 18.44 16.47 -16.08
C ASP A 341 19.88 16.98 -15.84
N ASP A 342 20.86 16.10 -16.04
CA ASP A 342 22.27 16.39 -15.90
C ASP A 342 23.10 15.63 -16.94
N ALA A 343 24.22 16.24 -17.33
CA ALA A 343 25.17 15.66 -18.28
C ALA A 343 26.04 14.58 -17.59
N VAL A 344 25.47 13.41 -17.32
CA VAL A 344 26.11 12.30 -16.61
C VAL A 344 26.80 11.32 -17.56
N THR A 345 28.02 10.90 -17.23
CA THR A 345 28.70 9.80 -17.93
C THR A 345 28.29 8.46 -17.31
N MET A 346 27.55 7.63 -18.05
CA MET A 346 27.07 6.34 -17.54
C MET A 346 28.05 5.20 -17.78
N SER A 347 28.03 4.21 -16.89
CA SER A 347 28.76 2.95 -17.03
C SER A 347 27.84 1.78 -16.71
N LYS A 348 28.27 0.53 -16.94
CA LYS A 348 27.53 -0.66 -16.47
C LYS A 348 27.28 -0.60 -14.95
N GLY A 349 28.20 0.02 -14.21
CA GLY A 349 28.06 0.21 -12.78
C GLY A 349 26.85 1.06 -12.41
N SER A 350 26.39 1.98 -13.26
CA SER A 350 25.24 2.88 -12.99
C SER A 350 23.89 2.17 -12.92
N PHE A 351 23.83 0.86 -13.18
CA PHE A 351 22.60 0.11 -13.31
C PHE A 351 22.62 -1.17 -12.47
N PHE A 352 21.44 -1.60 -12.02
CA PHE A 352 21.17 -3.01 -11.74
C PHE A 352 20.49 -3.62 -12.96
N LEU A 353 21.12 -4.64 -13.56
CA LEU A 353 20.67 -5.36 -14.76
C LEU A 353 20.58 -6.85 -14.47
#